data_AF-Q97JD6-F1
#
_entry.id   AF-Q97JD6-F1
#
_cell.length_a   1.000
_cell.length_b   1.000
_cell.length_c   1.000
_cell.angle_alpha   90.00
_cell.angle_beta   90.00
_cell.angle_gamma   90.00
#
_symmetry.space_group_name_H-M   'P 1'
#
loop_
_entity.id
_entity.type
_entity.pdbx_description
1 polymer ?
#
loop_
_entity_poly.entity_id
_entity_poly.type
_entity_poly.pdbx_seq_one_letter_code
_entity_poly.pdbx_strand_id
1 'polypeptide(L)'
;MKELVESSNINLRKAIVCCQSYHARRVLMTYRWVYSNTQFYICSVDTRGITKDNWFTFEYGINRVMRELARCGHYFPSMIKEVYEKNLRINKNIIMYENYK
;
A
#
# COMPACT_ATOMS: atom_id res chain seq x y z
N MET A 1 11.79 -8.15 -1.96
CA MET A 1 11.97 -6.74 -2.36
C MET A 1 12.59 -5.91 -1.26
N LYS A 2 12.02 -5.87 -0.03
CA LYS A 2 12.53 -4.99 1.02
C LYS A 2 14.03 -5.21 1.31
N GLU A 3 14.36 -6.45 1.65
CA GLU A 3 15.74 -6.88 1.94
C GLU A 3 16.69 -6.60 0.77
N LEU A 4 16.24 -6.80 -0.48
CA LEU A 4 17.05 -6.56 -1.67
C LEU A 4 17.37 -5.07 -1.86
N VAL A 5 16.39 -4.18 -1.66
CA VAL A 5 16.59 -2.74 -1.78
C VAL A 5 17.53 -2.24 -0.69
N GLU A 6 17.34 -2.74 0.54
CA GLU A 6 18.16 -2.40 1.71
C GLU A 6 19.60 -2.90 1.56
N SER A 7 19.81 -4.13 1.07
CA SER A 7 21.15 -4.69 0.86
C SER A 7 21.89 -4.06 -0.32
N SER A 8 21.18 -3.48 -1.28
CA SER A 8 21.76 -2.87 -2.48
C SER A 8 22.07 -1.38 -2.33
N ASN A 9 21.85 -0.79 -1.15
CA ASN A 9 22.03 0.66 -0.88
C ASN A 9 21.29 1.56 -1.90
N ILE A 10 20.12 1.11 -2.37
CA ILE A 10 19.34 1.84 -3.38
C ILE A 10 18.46 2.88 -2.69
N ASN A 11 18.66 4.15 -3.02
CA ASN A 11 17.73 5.21 -2.64
C ASN A 11 16.48 5.19 -3.55
N LEU A 12 15.45 4.45 -3.11
CA LEU A 12 14.23 4.23 -3.87
C LEU A 12 13.32 5.47 -3.87
N ARG A 13 13.47 6.37 -4.85
CA ARG A 13 12.62 7.57 -4.98
C ARG A 13 11.32 7.33 -5.76
N LYS A 14 11.40 6.53 -6.83
CA LYS A 14 10.27 6.16 -7.69
C LYS A 14 10.33 4.68 -7.99
N ALA A 15 9.18 4.01 -8.03
CA ALA A 15 9.09 2.60 -8.37
C ALA A 15 7.82 2.30 -9.17
N ILE A 16 7.96 1.46 -10.21
CA ILE A 16 6.82 0.85 -10.90
C ILE A 16 6.65 -0.55 -10.33
N VAL A 17 5.42 -0.89 -9.94
CA VAL A 17 5.09 -2.22 -9.44
C VAL A 17 4.12 -2.89 -10.41
N CYS A 18 4.60 -3.96 -11.03
CA CYS A 18 3.79 -4.79 -11.90
C CYS A 18 3.10 -5.88 -11.06
N CYS A 19 1.77 -5.98 -11.16
CA CYS A 19 1.02 -6.99 -10.41
C CYS A 19 -0.28 -7.37 -11.11
N GLN A 20 -0.94 -8.43 -10.63
CA GLN A 20 -2.29 -8.76 -11.07
C GLN A 20 -3.28 -7.67 -10.62
N SER A 21 -4.28 -7.34 -11.43
CA SER A 21 -5.22 -6.23 -11.14
C SER A 21 -5.91 -6.33 -9.78
N TYR A 22 -6.37 -7.51 -9.39
CA TYR A 22 -6.98 -7.71 -8.07
C TYR A 22 -5.99 -7.62 -6.89
N HIS A 23 -4.68 -7.53 -7.13
CA HIS A 23 -3.65 -7.28 -6.10
C HIS A 23 -3.25 -5.81 -5.97
N ALA A 24 -3.63 -4.95 -6.92
CA ALA A 24 -3.14 -3.58 -7.04
C ALA A 24 -3.25 -2.76 -5.75
N ARG A 25 -4.42 -2.79 -5.09
CA ARG A 25 -4.66 -2.02 -3.87
C ARG A 25 -3.79 -2.49 -2.71
N ARG A 26 -3.77 -3.79 -2.43
CA ARG A 26 -3.00 -4.36 -1.32
C ARG A 26 -1.51 -4.10 -1.49
N VAL A 27 -0.99 -4.32 -2.70
CA VAL A 27 0.41 -4.08 -3.05
C VAL A 27 0.79 -2.61 -2.85
N LEU A 28 -0.01 -1.67 -3.36
CA LEU A 28 0.23 -0.24 -3.19
C LEU A 28 0.27 0.17 -1.70
N MET A 29 -0.71 -0.30 -0.92
CA MET A 29 -0.81 0.05 0.50
C MET A 29 0.38 -0.50 1.29
N THR A 30 0.78 -1.76 1.06
CA THR A 30 1.95 -2.37 1.69
C THR A 30 3.22 -1.58 1.36
N TYR A 31 3.48 -1.28 0.09
CA TYR A 31 4.71 -0.59 -0.29
C TYR A 31 4.77 0.86 0.18
N ARG A 32 3.65 1.59 0.18
CA ARG A 32 3.61 2.95 0.74
C ARG A 32 3.81 2.97 2.25
N TRP A 33 3.39 1.92 2.96
CA TRP A 33 3.68 1.81 4.40
C TRP A 33 5.16 1.52 4.66
N VAL A 34 5.79 0.61 3.91
CA VAL A 34 7.23 0.29 4.06
C VAL A 34 8.13 1.45 3.62
N TYR A 35 7.78 2.10 2.51
CA TYR A 35 8.58 3.15 1.87
C TYR A 35 7.77 4.44 1.70
N SER A 36 7.52 5.15 2.80
CA SER A 36 6.66 6.33 2.82
C SER A 36 7.10 7.48 1.93
N ASN A 37 8.41 7.57 1.64
CA ASN A 37 9.02 8.62 0.82
C ASN A 37 9.16 8.24 -0.66
N THR A 38 8.68 7.07 -1.07
CA THR A 38 8.77 6.58 -2.45
C THR A 38 7.46 6.83 -3.20
N GLN A 39 7.57 7.36 -4.42
CA GLN A 39 6.44 7.45 -5.33
C GLN A 39 6.24 6.12 -6.07
N PHE A 40 5.09 5.48 -5.86
CA PHE A 40 4.75 4.22 -6.50
C PHE A 40 3.76 4.40 -7.65
N TYR A 41 4.03 3.72 -8.76
CA TYR A 41 3.14 3.59 -9.90
C TYR A 41 2.73 2.12 -10.01
N ILE A 42 1.42 1.84 -10.03
CA ILE A 42 0.93 0.47 -10.19
C ILE A 42 0.65 0.22 -11.67
N CYS A 43 1.39 -0.71 -12.26
CA CYS A 43 1.18 -1.19 -13.62
C CYS A 43 0.52 -2.56 -13.53
N SER A 44 -0.80 -2.59 -13.35
CA SER A 44 -1.52 -3.85 -13.19
C SER A 44 -1.93 -4.49 -14.51
N VAL A 45 -2.06 -5.81 -14.51
CA VAL A 45 -2.54 -6.60 -15.64
C VAL A 45 -3.66 -7.54 -15.22
N ASP A 46 -4.69 -7.63 -16.06
CA ASP A 46 -5.79 -8.58 -15.91
C ASP A 46 -5.29 -9.99 -16.23
N THR A 47 -5.59 -10.93 -15.35
CA THR A 47 -5.12 -12.32 -15.46
C THR A 47 -6.22 -13.26 -15.03
N ARG A 48 -6.15 -14.52 -15.48
CA ARG A 48 -7.14 -15.55 -15.15
C ARG A 48 -8.57 -15.19 -15.57
N GLY A 49 -8.70 -14.37 -16.62
CA GLY A 49 -10.00 -13.87 -17.10
C GLY A 49 -10.71 -12.90 -16.16
N ILE A 50 -10.06 -12.44 -15.09
CA ILE A 50 -10.63 -11.48 -14.13
C ILE A 50 -10.25 -10.06 -14.56
N THR A 51 -11.25 -9.24 -14.84
CA THR A 51 -11.12 -7.83 -15.22
C THR A 51 -11.97 -6.96 -14.29
N LYS A 52 -11.79 -5.63 -14.36
CA LYS A 52 -12.64 -4.68 -13.63
C LYS A 52 -14.13 -4.79 -13.98
N ASP A 53 -14.44 -5.26 -15.18
CA ASP A 53 -15.80 -5.25 -15.75
C ASP A 53 -16.51 -6.60 -15.57
N ASN A 54 -15.79 -7.67 -15.16
CA ASN A 54 -16.37 -9.02 -15.08
C ASN A 54 -16.15 -9.76 -13.76
N TRP A 55 -15.30 -9.27 -12.86
CA TRP A 55 -14.92 -10.04 -11.66
C TRP A 55 -16.11 -10.46 -10.79
N PHE A 56 -17.22 -9.72 -10.86
CA PHE A 56 -18.44 -9.93 -10.07
C PHE A 56 -19.44 -10.88 -10.74
N THR A 57 -19.19 -11.37 -11.95
CA THR A 57 -20.18 -12.17 -12.71
C THR A 57 -20.01 -13.67 -12.53
N PHE A 58 -18.96 -14.13 -11.84
CA PHE A 58 -18.69 -15.54 -11.60
C PHE A 58 -17.99 -15.77 -10.26
N GLU A 59 -18.25 -16.93 -9.65
CA GLU A 59 -17.84 -17.25 -8.28
C GLU A 59 -16.33 -17.11 -8.05
N TYR A 60 -15.51 -17.61 -8.98
CA TYR A 60 -14.06 -17.52 -8.86
C TYR A 60 -13.57 -16.06 -8.80
N GLY A 61 -14.13 -15.18 -9.63
CA GLY A 61 -13.79 -13.75 -9.66
C GLY A 61 -14.18 -13.05 -8.37
N ILE A 62 -15.41 -13.29 -7.91
CA ILE A 62 -15.95 -12.74 -6.65
C ILE A 62 -15.02 -13.13 -5.50
N ASN A 63 -14.77 -14.43 -5.35
CA ASN A 63 -13.94 -14.98 -4.28
C ASN A 63 -12.50 -14.45 -4.35
N ARG A 64 -11.96 -14.21 -5.55
CA ARG A 64 -10.60 -13.70 -5.70
C ARG A 64 -10.50 -12.24 -5.27
N VAL A 65 -11.39 -11.37 -5.75
CA VAL A 65 -11.37 -9.93 -5.42
C VAL A 65 -11.74 -9.70 -3.96
N MET A 66 -12.81 -10.34 -3.46
CA MET A 66 -13.27 -10.15 -2.09
C MET A 66 -12.27 -10.64 -1.05
N ARG A 67 -11.49 -11.69 -1.34
CA ARG A 67 -10.40 -12.14 -0.47
C ARG A 67 -9.27 -11.11 -0.37
N GLU A 68 -8.97 -10.41 -1.46
CA GLU A 68 -7.98 -9.33 -1.43
C GLU A 68 -8.48 -8.12 -0.66
N LEU A 69 -9.78 -7.80 -0.76
CA LEU A 69 -10.42 -6.78 0.08
C LEU A 69 -10.39 -7.16 1.56
N ALA A 70 -10.75 -8.39 1.91
CA ALA A 70 -10.70 -8.90 3.28
C ALA A 70 -9.28 -8.86 3.85
N ARG A 71 -8.26 -9.22 3.04
CA ARG A 71 -6.84 -9.08 3.42
C ARG A 71 -6.46 -7.62 3.68
N CYS A 72 -6.95 -6.68 2.88
CA CYS A 72 -6.73 -5.27 3.17
C CYS A 72 -7.33 -4.87 4.53
N GLY A 73 -8.58 -5.26 4.77
CA GLY A 73 -9.28 -5.00 6.03
C GLY A 73 -8.63 -5.66 7.24
N HIS A 74 -7.94 -6.79 7.06
CA HIS A 74 -7.24 -7.48 8.14
C HIS A 74 -5.82 -6.94 8.39
N TYR A 75 -5.05 -6.65 7.33
CA TYR A 75 -3.64 -6.27 7.48
C TYR A 75 -3.42 -4.80 7.80
N PHE A 76 -4.21 -3.89 7.22
CA PHE A 76 -3.91 -2.46 7.27
C PHE A 76 -4.41 -1.67 8.48
N PRO A 77 -5.39 -2.11 9.31
CA PRO A 77 -5.83 -1.30 10.45
C PRO A 77 -4.71 -0.91 11.42
N SER A 78 -3.85 -1.87 11.80
CA SER A 78 -2.71 -1.60 12.70
C SER A 78 -1.69 -0.67 12.05
N MET A 79 -1.36 -0.90 10.79
CA MET A 79 -0.44 -0.08 10.01
C MET A 79 -0.93 1.37 9.88
N ILE A 80 -2.23 1.56 9.61
CA ILE A 80 -2.85 2.89 9.50
C ILE A 80 -2.87 3.59 10.85
N LYS A 81 -3.17 2.87 11.93
CA LYS A 81 -3.14 3.43 13.29
C LYS A 81 -1.74 3.93 13.65
N GLU A 82 -0.69 3.18 13.30
CA GLU A 82 0.69 3.60 13.50
C GLU A 82 1.02 4.89 12.73
N VAL A 83 0.59 5.00 11.46
CA VAL A 83 0.76 6.22 10.65
C VAL A 83 0.03 7.40 11.28
N TYR A 84 -1.20 7.20 11.74
CA TYR A 84 -1.98 8.23 12.43
C TYR A 84 -1.28 8.72 13.71
N GLU A 85 -0.81 7.81 14.56
CA GLU A 85 -0.09 8.14 15.79
C GLU A 85 1.22 8.89 15.52
N LYS A 86 1.97 8.49 14.48
CA LYS A 86 3.18 9.21 14.04
C LYS A 86 2.86 10.65 13.63
N ASN A 87 1.79 10.86 12.85
CA ASN A 87 1.39 12.20 12.42
C ASN A 87 0.95 13.09 13.59
N LEU A 88 0.23 12.53 14.58
CA LEU A 88 -0.12 13.26 15.80
C LEU A 88 1.12 13.73 16.58
N ARG A 89 2.12 12.87 16.74
CA ARG A 89 3.38 13.21 17.44
C ARG A 89 4.14 14.32 16.73
N ILE A 90 4.22 14.27 15.39
CA ILE A 90 4.86 15.31 14.58
C ILE A 90 4.16 16.66 14.79
N ASN A 91 2.84 16.69 14.67
CA ASN A 91 2.06 17.92 14.85
C ASN A 91 2.23 18.51 16.25
N LYS A 92 2.23 17.67 17.29
CA LYS A 92 2.47 18.12 18.67
C LYS A 92 3.84 18.76 18.83
N ASN A 93 4.89 18.17 18.25
CA ASN A 93 6.24 18.72 18.33
C ASN A 93 6.37 20.08 17.61
N ILE A 94 5.69 20.25 16.46
CA ILE A 94 5.66 21.52 15.73
C ILE A 94 5.01 22.61 16.59
N ILE A 95 3.82 22.34 17.14
CA ILE A 95 3.09 23.30 18.00
C ILE A 95 3.93 23.68 19.23
N MET A 96 4.59 22.71 19.86
CA MET A 96 5.47 22.99 21.00
C MET A 96 6.62 23.93 20.59
N TYR A 97 7.29 23.66 19.47
CA TYR A 97 8.39 24.49 18.97
C TYR A 97 7.96 25.92 18.62
N GLU A 98 6.75 26.10 18.06
CA GLU A 98 6.18 27.42 17.80
C GLU A 98 5.88 28.20 19.09
N ASN A 99 5.46 27.54 20.16
CA ASN A 99 5.18 28.18 21.46
C ASN A 99 6.44 28.59 22.25
N TYR A 100 7.64 28.12 21.86
CA TYR A 100 8.91 28.49 22.48
C TYR A 100 9.67 29.57 21.69
N LYS A 101 9.11 30.08 20.60
CA LYS A 101 9.61 31.23 19.85
C LYS A 101 8.87 32.50 20.25
#